data_AF-A0A077YDG8-F1
#
_entry.id   AF-A0A077YDG8-F1
#
_cell.length_a   1.000
_cell.length_b   1.000
_cell.length_c   1.000
_cell.angle_alpha   90.00
_cell.angle_beta   90.00
_cell.angle_gamma   90.00
#
_symmetry.space_group_name_H-M   'P 1'
#
loop_
_entity.id
_entity.type
_entity.pdbx_description
1 polymer ?
#
loop_
_entity_poly.entity_id
_entity_poly.type
_entity_poly.pdbx_seq_one_letter_code
_entity_poly.pdbx_strand_id
1 'polypeptide(L)'
;MDITTCTIFAIFVLIIFILCGIFYNYFVKQNESTLLTLVVFILSLSTTFTLVLFIPIDIYLVSNGNLEISNLEISQKLISRFYNSMFWTLIFEAYILVPFSYFYLKNKKSYKNEFDDNLEVCENVFESLKKTIYFIFFLVAVSIIGLIYRPGHKIPMEKGKELDYISDLFDVKHTGESAILFLMGCVVFIGVSFWVSYTSYGLACLPIELLKQKNIEYDKKEIEYRFENLKEKEAMIKKKYNTLNEIKDDDRDEILKINNMKRLLSKYNYKLQEIEKISESWVSYIIGIALTFRILTGLIFLTFSSIIFVSLLASITDKYFNSICAYKCGFVLDQINTLYNIVDSSLIFFSKYFPLDILVLASLALYIFCCSVYGIINVGIRIFFIPLYKLKPKKTSPETMLVFSFVLIHIILVLIMSLLTIAPNYVTYGIQNIKIDDEIGYIKCSLKTDKHICKMSVLSRFFNKIFFVMYTLSLLYTICFKKSSYLDRLNDPNLSSENLDEKMNLLPMEKLT
;
A
#
# COMPACT_ATOMS: atom_id res chain seq x y z
N MET A 1 26.25 -4.33 -18.26
CA MET A 1 26.14 -4.76 -16.85
C MET A 1 27.24 -5.75 -16.64
N ASP A 2 28.26 -5.31 -15.92
CA ASP A 2 29.36 -6.19 -15.55
C ASP A 2 28.84 -7.24 -14.56
N ILE A 3 29.51 -8.38 -14.46
CA ILE A 3 29.25 -9.42 -13.45
C ILE A 3 29.02 -8.82 -12.04
N THR A 4 29.68 -7.69 -11.74
CA THR A 4 29.55 -6.89 -10.52
C THR A 4 28.11 -6.44 -10.23
N THR A 5 27.32 -6.09 -11.23
CA THR A 5 25.94 -5.60 -11.04
C THR A 5 24.97 -6.74 -10.71
N CYS A 6 25.14 -7.90 -11.37
CA CYS A 6 24.41 -9.13 -11.02
C CYS A 6 24.78 -9.60 -9.61
N THR A 7 26.06 -9.55 -9.23
CA THR A 7 26.49 -9.92 -7.88
C THR A 7 25.96 -8.96 -6.83
N ILE A 8 25.98 -7.64 -7.09
CA ILE A 8 25.37 -6.63 -6.22
C ILE A 8 23.88 -6.91 -6.02
N PHE A 9 23.14 -7.18 -7.10
CA PHE A 9 21.71 -7.52 -7.01
C PHE A 9 21.47 -8.79 -6.18
N ALA A 10 22.23 -9.86 -6.42
CA ALA A 10 22.14 -11.09 -5.65
C ALA A 10 22.43 -10.87 -4.15
N ILE A 11 23.42 -10.03 -3.82
CA ILE A 11 23.73 -9.64 -2.44
C ILE A 11 22.54 -8.90 -1.81
N PHE A 12 21.91 -7.96 -2.52
CA PHE A 12 20.72 -7.27 -2.01
C PHE A 12 19.56 -8.24 -1.73
N VAL A 13 19.31 -9.19 -2.62
CA VAL A 13 18.27 -10.22 -2.43
C VAL A 13 18.56 -11.09 -1.20
N LEU A 14 19.81 -11.50 -1.00
CA LEU A 14 20.22 -12.24 0.20
C LEU A 14 20.04 -11.42 1.48
N ILE A 15 20.42 -10.14 1.47
CA ILE A 15 20.21 -9.22 2.60
C ILE A 15 18.72 -9.09 2.92
N ILE A 16 17.86 -8.92 1.91
CA ILE A 16 16.41 -8.87 2.08
C ILE A 16 15.91 -10.15 2.76
N PHE A 17 16.34 -11.32 2.32
CA PHE A 17 15.92 -12.59 2.89
C PHE A 17 16.25 -12.68 4.39
N ILE A 18 17.47 -12.27 4.76
CA ILE A 18 17.91 -12.22 6.17
C ILE A 18 17.07 -11.22 6.97
N LEU A 19 16.86 -10.01 6.45
CA LEU A 19 16.06 -8.97 7.10
C LEU A 19 14.60 -9.40 7.31
N CYS A 20 14.02 -10.12 6.35
CA CYS A 20 12.67 -10.67 6.47
C CYS A 20 12.58 -11.69 7.63
N GLY A 21 13.61 -12.53 7.80
CA GLY A 21 13.69 -13.48 8.92
C GLY A 21 13.84 -12.78 10.27
N ILE A 22 14.68 -11.74 10.35
CA ILE A 22 14.82 -10.92 11.56
C ILE A 22 13.49 -10.23 11.90
N PHE A 23 12.82 -9.66 10.90
CA PHE A 23 11.54 -8.99 11.06
C PHE A 23 10.47 -9.96 11.57
N TYR A 24 10.38 -11.17 11.01
CA TYR A 24 9.45 -12.19 11.48
C TYR A 24 9.69 -12.54 12.95
N ASN A 25 10.94 -12.80 13.31
CA ASN A 25 11.34 -13.15 14.68
C ASN A 25 11.10 -12.04 15.69
N TYR A 26 11.12 -10.77 15.26
CA TYR A 26 10.83 -9.62 16.11
C TYR A 26 9.35 -9.56 16.54
N PHE A 27 8.41 -9.91 15.64
CA PHE A 27 6.97 -9.81 15.92
C PHE A 27 6.35 -11.10 16.45
N VAL A 28 6.75 -12.26 15.92
CA VAL A 28 6.11 -13.54 16.22
C VAL A 28 6.33 -13.98 17.67
N LYS A 29 5.31 -14.65 18.24
CA LYS A 29 5.46 -15.39 19.49
C LYS A 29 6.20 -16.70 19.23
N GLN A 30 7.47 -16.78 19.66
CA GLN A 30 8.38 -17.91 19.35
C GLN A 30 7.80 -19.28 19.71
N ASN A 31 7.14 -19.41 20.86
CA ASN A 31 6.58 -20.68 21.33
C ASN A 31 5.48 -21.27 20.41
N GLU A 32 4.83 -20.43 19.60
CA GLU A 32 3.77 -20.88 18.67
C GLU A 32 4.26 -20.91 17.23
N SER A 33 5.47 -20.43 16.95
CA SER A 33 5.99 -20.31 15.59
C SER A 33 6.18 -21.68 14.94
N THR A 34 5.86 -21.77 13.65
CA THR A 34 6.05 -22.98 12.85
C THR A 34 7.01 -22.71 11.70
N LEU A 35 7.68 -23.75 11.19
CA LEU A 35 8.55 -23.61 10.03
C LEU A 35 7.77 -23.17 8.79
N LEU A 36 6.54 -23.68 8.60
CA LEU A 36 5.68 -23.29 7.49
C LEU A 36 5.41 -21.76 7.48
N THR A 37 5.04 -21.19 8.63
CA THR A 37 4.77 -19.74 8.72
C THR A 37 6.00 -18.89 8.48
N LEU A 38 7.15 -19.33 9.01
CA LEU A 38 8.43 -18.66 8.81
C LEU A 38 8.78 -18.62 7.32
N VAL A 39 8.75 -19.78 6.65
CA VAL A 39 9.12 -19.89 5.22
C VAL A 39 8.16 -19.10 4.34
N VAL A 40 6.85 -19.24 4.54
CA VAL A 40 5.87 -18.51 3.72
C VAL A 40 5.98 -17.01 3.92
N PHE A 41 6.19 -16.54 5.15
CA PHE A 41 6.37 -15.12 5.42
C PHE A 41 7.63 -14.55 4.77
N ILE A 42 8.78 -15.24 4.92
CA ILE A 42 10.05 -14.83 4.32
C ILE A 42 9.94 -14.85 2.80
N LEU A 43 9.36 -15.90 2.22
CA LEU A 43 9.17 -16.03 0.78
C LEU A 43 8.31 -14.87 0.26
N SER A 44 7.13 -14.64 0.83
CA SER A 44 6.24 -13.54 0.44
C SER A 44 6.86 -12.14 0.54
N LEU A 45 7.61 -11.87 1.61
CA LEU A 45 8.21 -10.56 1.78
C LEU A 45 9.47 -10.38 0.92
N SER A 46 10.25 -11.45 0.72
CA SER A 46 11.43 -11.38 -0.14
C SER A 46 11.06 -11.23 -1.63
N THR A 47 10.07 -11.97 -2.13
CA THR A 47 9.60 -11.87 -3.52
C THR A 47 9.08 -10.46 -3.85
N THR A 48 8.32 -9.85 -2.94
CA THR A 48 7.79 -8.49 -3.13
C THR A 48 8.90 -7.44 -3.18
N PHE A 49 9.89 -7.48 -2.29
CA PHE A 49 11.01 -6.54 -2.35
C PHE A 49 11.94 -6.79 -3.53
N THR A 50 12.19 -8.05 -3.91
CA THR A 50 12.96 -8.38 -5.12
C THR A 50 12.31 -7.79 -6.37
N LEU A 51 10.98 -7.83 -6.47
CA LEU A 51 10.25 -7.22 -7.58
C LEU A 51 10.47 -5.70 -7.65
N VAL A 52 10.47 -5.00 -6.52
CA VAL A 52 10.73 -3.55 -6.47
C VAL A 52 12.18 -3.23 -6.85
N LEU A 53 13.16 -3.99 -6.35
CA LEU A 53 14.57 -3.78 -6.67
C LEU A 53 14.92 -4.13 -8.12
N PHE A 54 14.08 -4.88 -8.81
CA PHE A 54 14.28 -5.21 -10.22
C PHE A 54 13.89 -4.07 -11.18
N ILE A 55 13.10 -3.09 -10.72
CA ILE A 55 12.61 -1.97 -11.54
C ILE A 55 13.74 -1.15 -12.19
N PRO A 56 14.80 -0.74 -11.46
CA PRO A 56 15.90 0.01 -12.06
C PRO A 56 16.68 -0.79 -13.11
N ILE A 57 16.70 -2.13 -13.00
CA ILE A 57 17.32 -3.00 -14.01
C ILE A 57 16.53 -2.93 -15.32
N ASP A 58 15.18 -2.95 -15.27
CA ASP A 58 14.33 -2.72 -16.45
C ASP A 58 14.59 -1.35 -17.08
N ILE A 59 14.65 -0.29 -16.26
CA ILE A 59 14.88 1.09 -16.71
C ILE A 59 16.26 1.24 -17.35
N TYR A 60 17.30 0.64 -16.77
CA TYR A 60 18.66 0.64 -17.30
C TYR A 60 18.73 -0.07 -18.66
N LEU A 61 18.14 -1.26 -18.77
CA LEU A 61 18.05 -2.03 -20.03
C LEU A 61 17.33 -1.28 -21.14
N VAL A 62 16.28 -0.56 -20.78
CA VAL A 62 15.50 0.25 -21.72
C VAL A 62 16.27 1.49 -22.17
N SER A 63 17.13 2.06 -21.32
CA SER A 63 17.92 3.25 -21.64
C SER A 63 19.20 2.95 -22.42
N ASN A 64 19.86 1.81 -22.15
CA ASN A 64 21.19 1.50 -22.70
C ASN A 64 21.22 0.33 -23.71
N GLY A 65 20.09 -0.34 -23.95
CA GLY A 65 19.99 -1.48 -24.87
C GLY A 65 20.19 -2.84 -24.20
N ASN A 66 20.18 -3.91 -25.01
CA ASN A 66 20.29 -5.28 -24.52
C ASN A 66 21.66 -5.54 -23.88
N LEU A 67 21.70 -6.36 -22.83
CA LEU A 67 22.94 -6.70 -22.14
C LEU A 67 23.40 -8.09 -22.56
N GLU A 68 24.63 -8.20 -23.05
CA GLU A 68 25.28 -9.49 -23.30
C GLU A 68 26.15 -9.85 -22.10
N ILE A 69 25.79 -10.91 -21.38
CA ILE A 69 26.59 -11.45 -20.28
C ILE A 69 26.96 -12.90 -20.61
N SER A 70 28.22 -13.15 -20.98
CA SER A 70 28.79 -14.49 -21.13
C SER A 70 27.84 -15.50 -21.81
N ASN A 71 27.38 -15.15 -23.02
CA ASN A 71 26.44 -15.89 -23.88
C ASN A 71 24.94 -15.81 -23.53
N LEU A 72 24.55 -15.07 -22.49
CA LEU A 72 23.14 -14.82 -22.14
C LEU A 72 22.78 -13.37 -22.47
N GLU A 73 21.95 -13.18 -23.50
CA GLU A 73 21.42 -11.88 -23.88
C GLU A 73 20.18 -11.56 -23.00
N ILE A 74 20.35 -10.61 -22.07
CA ILE A 74 19.23 -10.04 -21.31
C ILE A 74 18.49 -9.07 -22.24
N SER A 75 17.50 -9.61 -22.94
CA SER A 75 16.58 -8.85 -23.79
C SER A 75 15.34 -8.39 -23.04
N GLN A 76 14.66 -7.34 -23.54
CA GLN A 76 13.37 -6.90 -23.00
C GLN A 76 12.32 -8.03 -22.93
N LYS A 77 12.41 -9.04 -23.80
CA LYS A 77 11.54 -10.22 -23.78
C LYS A 77 11.78 -11.10 -22.56
N LEU A 78 13.03 -11.23 -22.11
CA LEU A 78 13.38 -11.94 -20.88
C LEU A 78 12.84 -11.21 -19.66
N ILE A 79 13.00 -9.88 -19.61
CA ILE A 79 12.45 -9.02 -18.53
C ILE A 79 10.92 -9.17 -18.46
N SER A 80 10.23 -9.17 -19.60
CA SER A 80 8.78 -9.39 -19.65
C SER A 80 8.36 -10.76 -19.13
N ARG A 81 9.11 -11.82 -19.44
CA ARG A 81 8.87 -13.14 -18.86
C ARG A 81 9.11 -13.14 -17.35
N PHE A 82 10.15 -12.46 -16.88
CA PHE A 82 10.46 -12.34 -15.46
C PHE A 82 9.33 -11.63 -14.70
N TYR A 83 8.86 -10.46 -15.15
CA TYR A 83 7.74 -9.76 -14.54
C TYR A 83 6.47 -10.61 -14.52
N ASN A 84 6.12 -11.24 -15.66
CA ASN A 84 4.96 -12.12 -15.73
C ASN A 84 5.07 -13.29 -14.72
N SER A 85 6.26 -13.91 -14.62
CA SER A 85 6.52 -14.96 -13.63
C SER A 85 6.38 -14.45 -12.20
N MET A 86 6.96 -13.29 -11.87
CA MET A 86 6.91 -12.71 -10.53
C MET A 86 5.47 -12.33 -10.14
N PHE A 87 4.69 -11.76 -11.05
CA PHE A 87 3.28 -11.46 -10.77
C PHE A 87 2.47 -12.74 -10.50
N TRP A 88 2.65 -13.80 -11.29
CA TRP A 88 2.02 -15.09 -11.02
C TRP A 88 2.44 -15.67 -9.67
N THR A 89 3.73 -15.59 -9.32
CA THR A 89 4.24 -16.00 -8.02
C THR A 89 3.57 -15.23 -6.88
N LEU A 90 3.45 -13.90 -6.99
CA LEU A 90 2.80 -13.07 -5.97
C LEU A 90 1.30 -13.35 -5.83
N ILE A 91 0.60 -13.59 -6.94
CA ILE A 91 -0.81 -14.00 -6.92
C ILE A 91 -0.97 -15.35 -6.24
N PHE A 92 -0.12 -16.33 -6.60
CA PHE A 92 -0.10 -17.65 -5.97
C PHE A 92 0.20 -17.54 -4.47
N GLU A 93 1.19 -16.75 -4.09
CA GLU A 93 1.54 -16.52 -2.69
C GLU A 93 0.37 -15.92 -1.90
N ALA A 94 -0.23 -14.86 -2.41
CA ALA A 94 -1.30 -14.14 -1.73
C ALA A 94 -2.62 -14.93 -1.62
N TYR A 95 -3.01 -15.67 -2.67
CA TYR A 95 -4.34 -16.28 -2.75
C TYR A 95 -4.35 -17.80 -2.59
N ILE A 96 -3.20 -18.47 -2.63
CA ILE A 96 -3.09 -19.92 -2.44
C ILE A 96 -2.19 -20.24 -1.26
N LEU A 97 -0.91 -19.86 -1.31
CA LEU A 97 0.08 -20.26 -0.30
C LEU A 97 -0.24 -19.70 1.09
N VAL A 98 -0.54 -18.39 1.19
CA VAL A 98 -0.85 -17.72 2.45
C VAL A 98 -2.18 -18.22 3.05
N PRO A 99 -3.30 -18.28 2.32
CA PRO A 99 -4.55 -18.81 2.85
C PRO A 99 -4.46 -20.29 3.26
N PHE A 100 -3.80 -21.13 2.45
CA PHE A 100 -3.54 -22.53 2.82
C PHE A 100 -2.77 -22.63 4.13
N SER A 101 -1.69 -21.87 4.27
CA SER A 101 -0.86 -21.89 5.49
C SER A 101 -1.64 -21.38 6.71
N TYR A 102 -2.51 -20.39 6.50
CA TYR A 102 -3.38 -19.86 7.56
C TYR A 102 -4.37 -20.93 8.04
N PHE A 103 -5.09 -21.60 7.13
CA PHE A 103 -6.04 -22.64 7.50
C PHE A 103 -5.36 -23.87 8.10
N TYR A 104 -4.18 -24.23 7.61
CA TYR A 104 -3.38 -25.31 8.16
C TYR A 104 -3.04 -25.12 9.65
N LEU A 105 -2.64 -23.90 10.03
CA LEU A 105 -2.36 -23.56 11.42
C LEU A 105 -3.63 -23.51 12.26
N LYS A 106 -4.67 -22.88 11.72
CA LYS A 106 -5.93 -22.70 12.42
C LYS A 106 -6.56 -24.04 12.75
N ASN A 107 -6.59 -24.96 11.78
CA ASN A 107 -7.05 -26.33 11.97
C ASN A 107 -6.17 -27.03 13.01
N LYS A 108 -4.84 -27.00 12.85
CA LYS A 108 -3.91 -27.62 13.81
C LYS A 108 -4.13 -27.15 15.25
N LYS A 109 -4.40 -25.85 15.47
CA LYS A 109 -4.71 -25.31 16.79
C LYS A 109 -6.10 -25.70 17.29
N SER A 110 -7.10 -25.75 16.42
CA SER A 110 -8.47 -26.16 16.77
C SER A 110 -8.46 -27.59 17.32
N TYR A 111 -7.85 -28.52 16.59
CA TYR A 111 -7.77 -29.93 16.99
C TYR A 111 -6.98 -30.12 18.29
N LYS A 112 -5.87 -29.40 18.47
CA LYS A 112 -5.08 -29.44 19.72
C LYS A 112 -5.89 -29.03 20.95
N ASN A 113 -6.89 -28.16 20.80
CA ASN A 113 -7.71 -27.70 21.91
C ASN A 113 -8.91 -28.63 22.18
N GLU A 114 -9.30 -29.48 21.23
CA GLU A 114 -10.55 -30.24 21.24
C GLU A 114 -10.32 -31.76 21.40
N PHE A 115 -9.18 -32.30 20.97
CA PHE A 115 -8.82 -33.72 21.04
C PHE A 115 -7.35 -33.94 21.44
N ASP A 116 -7.04 -35.12 21.99
CA ASP A 116 -5.66 -35.57 22.29
C ASP A 116 -4.89 -35.88 20.98
N ASP A 117 -3.81 -35.12 20.76
CA ASP A 117 -2.58 -35.23 19.94
C ASP A 117 -2.49 -36.00 18.58
N ASN A 118 -3.49 -36.75 18.10
CA ASN A 118 -3.34 -37.62 16.92
C ASN A 118 -4.07 -37.12 15.66
N LEU A 119 -3.87 -35.86 15.26
CA LEU A 119 -4.29 -35.41 13.92
C LEU A 119 -3.27 -35.84 12.88
N GLU A 120 -3.69 -36.67 11.91
CA GLU A 120 -2.84 -37.02 10.79
C GLU A 120 -2.52 -35.79 9.91
N VAL A 121 -1.25 -35.64 9.50
CA VAL A 121 -0.81 -34.51 8.69
C VAL A 121 -1.57 -34.43 7.36
N CYS A 122 -1.85 -35.58 6.73
CA CYS A 122 -2.61 -35.67 5.49
C CYS A 122 -4.03 -35.14 5.62
N GLU A 123 -4.73 -35.50 6.71
CA GLU A 123 -6.09 -35.02 6.96
C GLU A 123 -6.11 -33.50 7.12
N ASN A 124 -5.17 -32.94 7.87
CA ASN A 124 -5.07 -31.50 8.03
C ASN A 124 -4.78 -30.78 6.70
N VAL A 125 -3.91 -31.34 5.85
CA VAL A 125 -3.61 -30.79 4.52
C VAL A 125 -4.87 -30.76 3.66
N PHE A 126 -5.62 -31.87 3.62
CA PHE A 126 -6.84 -31.98 2.81
C PHE A 126 -7.92 -30.99 3.29
N GLU A 127 -8.16 -30.90 4.59
CA GLU A 127 -9.14 -29.97 5.17
C GLU A 127 -8.72 -28.50 4.97
N SER A 128 -7.42 -28.23 4.97
CA SER A 128 -6.88 -26.88 4.68
C SER A 128 -7.07 -26.51 3.22
N LEU A 129 -6.77 -27.43 2.29
CA LEU A 129 -6.99 -27.23 0.85
C LEU A 129 -8.47 -26.98 0.54
N LYS A 130 -9.36 -27.74 1.18
CA LYS A 130 -10.82 -27.56 1.06
C LYS A 130 -11.25 -26.15 1.48
N LYS A 131 -10.65 -25.57 2.51
CA LYS A 131 -10.93 -24.17 2.93
C LYS A 131 -10.30 -23.13 2.01
N THR A 132 -9.16 -23.42 1.38
CA THR A 132 -8.52 -22.55 0.39
C THR A 132 -9.30 -22.47 -0.94
N ILE A 133 -10.21 -23.41 -1.21
CA ILE A 133 -10.96 -23.45 -2.47
C ILE A 133 -11.75 -22.16 -2.76
N TYR A 134 -12.20 -21.44 -1.74
CA TYR A 134 -12.90 -20.16 -1.92
C TYR A 134 -12.00 -19.08 -2.56
N PHE A 135 -10.70 -19.07 -2.23
CA PHE A 135 -9.74 -18.14 -2.82
C PHE A 135 -9.40 -18.53 -4.26
N ILE A 136 -9.30 -19.83 -4.53
CA ILE A 136 -9.11 -20.36 -5.89
C ILE A 136 -10.33 -20.03 -6.75
N PHE A 137 -11.53 -20.26 -6.24
CA PHE A 137 -12.78 -19.90 -6.92
C PHE A 137 -12.85 -18.39 -7.20
N PHE A 138 -12.44 -17.55 -6.25
CA PHE A 138 -12.31 -16.12 -6.46
C PHE A 138 -11.35 -15.79 -7.62
N LEU A 139 -10.14 -16.37 -7.64
CA LEU A 139 -9.19 -16.17 -8.74
C LEU A 139 -9.77 -16.61 -10.08
N VAL A 140 -10.39 -17.80 -10.15
CA VAL A 140 -11.01 -18.33 -11.36
C VAL A 140 -12.16 -17.43 -11.83
N ALA A 141 -13.03 -16.99 -10.93
CA ALA A 141 -14.13 -16.08 -11.25
C ALA A 141 -13.61 -14.75 -11.81
N VAL A 142 -12.60 -14.15 -11.15
CA VAL A 142 -11.97 -12.91 -11.63
C VAL A 142 -11.29 -13.12 -12.99
N SER A 143 -10.61 -14.25 -13.20
CA SER A 143 -10.01 -14.57 -14.51
C SER A 143 -11.06 -14.74 -15.60
N ILE A 144 -12.18 -15.41 -15.34
CA ILE A 144 -13.29 -15.57 -16.30
C ILE A 144 -13.88 -14.20 -16.64
N ILE A 145 -14.14 -13.35 -15.64
CA ILE A 145 -14.63 -11.99 -15.86
C ILE A 145 -13.63 -11.20 -16.71
N GLY A 146 -12.32 -11.33 -16.44
CA GLY A 146 -11.27 -10.67 -17.21
C GLY A 146 -11.18 -11.14 -18.66
N LEU A 147 -11.42 -12.42 -18.92
CA LEU A 147 -11.49 -12.97 -20.27
C LEU A 147 -12.72 -12.46 -21.03
N ILE A 148 -13.87 -12.34 -20.35
CA ILE A 148 -15.11 -11.80 -20.94
C ILE A 148 -14.96 -10.31 -21.27
N TYR A 149 -14.41 -9.54 -20.34
CA TYR A 149 -14.29 -8.07 -20.47
C TYR A 149 -12.99 -7.62 -21.15
N ARG A 150 -12.37 -8.49 -21.97
CA ARG A 150 -11.02 -8.30 -22.53
C ARG A 150 -10.77 -6.83 -22.93
N PRO A 151 -9.93 -6.10 -22.19
CA PRO A 151 -9.75 -4.68 -22.42
C PRO A 151 -8.97 -4.45 -23.71
N GLY A 152 -9.60 -3.74 -24.66
CA GLY A 152 -8.97 -3.31 -25.91
C GLY A 152 -9.48 -4.00 -27.19
N HIS A 153 -10.40 -4.96 -27.11
CA HIS A 153 -11.02 -5.51 -28.33
C HIS A 153 -12.24 -4.69 -28.75
N LYS A 154 -12.09 -3.90 -29.82
CA LYS A 154 -13.17 -3.19 -30.53
C LYS A 154 -13.48 -3.87 -31.87
N ILE A 155 -13.57 -5.20 -31.91
CA ILE A 155 -14.05 -5.88 -33.12
C ILE A 155 -15.49 -6.30 -32.83
N PRO A 156 -16.51 -5.63 -33.43
CA PRO A 156 -17.87 -6.15 -33.36
C PRO A 156 -17.87 -7.55 -33.98
N MET A 157 -18.45 -8.51 -33.26
CA MET A 157 -18.59 -9.89 -33.72
C MET A 157 -19.36 -9.90 -35.06
N GLU A 158 -18.67 -10.22 -36.16
CA GLU A 158 -19.33 -10.55 -37.43
C GLU A 158 -19.93 -11.97 -37.33
N LYS A 159 -21.22 -12.11 -37.69
CA LYS A 159 -21.89 -13.42 -37.75
C LYS A 159 -21.11 -14.36 -38.68
N GLY A 160 -20.70 -15.52 -38.16
CA GLY A 160 -20.00 -16.58 -38.92
C GLY A 160 -18.53 -16.81 -38.56
N LYS A 161 -17.91 -15.97 -37.70
CA LYS A 161 -16.52 -16.14 -37.21
C LYS A 161 -16.44 -16.57 -35.74
N GLU A 162 -17.41 -17.34 -35.27
CA GLU A 162 -17.50 -17.78 -33.87
C GLU A 162 -16.36 -18.74 -33.50
N LEU A 163 -15.97 -19.63 -34.43
CA LEU A 163 -14.85 -20.56 -34.23
C LEU A 163 -13.49 -19.84 -34.21
N ASP A 164 -13.30 -18.83 -35.07
CA ASP A 164 -12.08 -18.02 -35.08
C ASP A 164 -11.96 -17.20 -33.78
N TYR A 165 -13.09 -16.66 -33.29
CA TYR A 165 -13.17 -15.99 -31.98
C TYR A 165 -12.83 -16.93 -30.83
N ILE A 166 -13.36 -18.16 -30.84
CA ILE A 166 -13.06 -19.18 -29.83
C ILE A 166 -11.57 -19.58 -29.92
N SER A 167 -10.99 -19.74 -31.11
CA SER A 167 -9.56 -20.04 -31.25
C SER A 167 -8.65 -18.88 -30.81
N ASP A 168 -9.04 -17.63 -31.08
CA ASP A 168 -8.33 -16.43 -30.58
C ASP A 168 -8.51 -16.24 -29.06
N LEU A 169 -9.60 -16.75 -28.48
CA LEU A 169 -9.83 -16.78 -27.03
C LEU A 169 -9.00 -17.87 -26.34
N PHE A 170 -8.70 -18.97 -27.03
CA PHE A 170 -7.84 -20.06 -26.56
C PHE A 170 -6.37 -19.93 -26.96
N ASP A 171 -5.97 -18.88 -27.71
CA ASP A 171 -4.55 -18.64 -28.03
C ASP A 171 -3.78 -18.19 -26.77
N VAL A 172 -3.29 -19.18 -26.03
CA VAL A 172 -2.62 -19.11 -24.72
C VAL A 172 -1.51 -18.07 -24.67
N LYS A 173 -0.90 -17.75 -25.82
CA LYS A 173 0.24 -16.83 -25.93
C LYS A 173 -0.13 -15.36 -25.73
N HIS A 174 -1.34 -14.96 -26.12
CA HIS A 174 -1.84 -13.58 -26.02
C HIS A 174 -2.99 -13.42 -25.01
N THR A 175 -3.70 -14.51 -24.69
CA THR A 175 -4.81 -14.52 -23.74
C THR A 175 -4.33 -14.57 -22.30
N GLY A 176 -3.25 -15.32 -22.02
CA GLY A 176 -2.60 -15.36 -20.70
C GLY A 176 -2.12 -13.97 -20.24
N GLU A 177 -1.58 -13.15 -21.16
CA GLU A 177 -1.19 -11.77 -20.88
C GLU A 177 -2.40 -10.86 -20.61
N SER A 178 -3.55 -11.11 -21.24
CA SER A 178 -4.76 -10.30 -21.02
C SER A 178 -5.43 -10.65 -19.69
N ALA A 179 -5.50 -11.94 -19.35
CA ALA A 179 -6.07 -12.42 -18.10
C ALA A 179 -5.26 -11.97 -16.87
N ILE A 180 -3.92 -12.04 -16.95
CA ILE A 180 -3.06 -11.56 -15.85
C ILE A 180 -3.20 -10.05 -15.63
N LEU A 181 -3.32 -9.24 -16.69
CA LEU A 181 -3.52 -7.80 -16.57
C LEU A 181 -4.82 -7.47 -15.81
N PHE A 182 -5.92 -8.15 -16.13
CA PHE A 182 -7.19 -7.95 -15.44
C PHE A 182 -7.12 -8.41 -13.98
N LEU A 183 -6.62 -9.63 -13.74
CA LEU A 183 -6.50 -10.18 -12.41
C LEU A 183 -5.61 -9.31 -11.52
N MET A 184 -4.49 -8.84 -12.06
CA MET A 184 -3.60 -7.90 -11.39
C MET A 184 -4.30 -6.56 -11.11
N GLY A 185 -5.13 -6.05 -12.02
CA GLY A 185 -5.98 -4.88 -11.78
C GLY A 185 -6.91 -5.04 -10.58
N CYS A 186 -7.58 -6.19 -10.44
CA CYS A 186 -8.43 -6.50 -9.28
C CYS A 186 -7.64 -6.62 -7.98
N VAL A 187 -6.48 -7.28 -8.02
CA VAL A 187 -5.57 -7.40 -6.86
C VAL A 187 -5.06 -6.04 -6.41
N VAL A 188 -4.62 -5.19 -7.34
CA VAL A 188 -4.20 -3.82 -7.06
C VAL A 188 -5.36 -2.99 -6.49
N PHE A 189 -6.58 -3.15 -7.01
CA PHE A 189 -7.76 -2.45 -6.49
C PHE A 189 -8.02 -2.77 -5.00
N ILE A 190 -7.94 -4.05 -4.61
CA ILE A 190 -8.00 -4.45 -3.19
C ILE A 190 -6.85 -3.80 -2.41
N GLY A 191 -5.64 -3.81 -2.97
CA GLY A 191 -4.48 -3.19 -2.35
C GLY A 191 -4.62 -1.69 -2.14
N VAL A 192 -5.28 -0.95 -3.05
CA VAL A 192 -5.50 0.49 -2.89
C VAL A 192 -6.29 0.77 -1.60
N SER A 193 -7.25 -0.08 -1.23
CA SER A 193 -7.95 0.04 0.05
C SER A 193 -7.00 -0.08 1.25
N PHE A 194 -6.04 -1.01 1.21
CA PHE A 194 -5.03 -1.14 2.28
C PHE A 194 -4.02 0.01 2.28
N TRP A 195 -3.62 0.49 1.10
CA TRP A 195 -2.72 1.63 0.95
C TRP A 195 -3.31 2.91 1.56
N VAL A 196 -4.57 3.20 1.22
CA VAL A 196 -5.30 4.35 1.77
C VAL A 196 -5.49 4.21 3.27
N SER A 197 -5.74 3.01 3.78
CA SER A 197 -5.98 2.82 5.23
C SER A 197 -4.70 2.89 6.07
N TYR A 198 -3.63 2.22 5.64
CA TYR A 198 -2.43 1.99 6.47
C TYR A 198 -1.24 2.84 6.02
N THR A 199 -0.95 2.88 4.72
CA THR A 199 0.22 3.61 4.21
C THR A 199 0.02 5.11 4.32
N SER A 200 -1.17 5.64 4.02
CA SER A 200 -1.46 7.07 4.17
C SER A 200 -1.39 7.53 5.63
N TYR A 201 -1.97 6.76 6.56
CA TYR A 201 -1.89 7.00 7.99
C TYR A 201 -0.44 6.94 8.47
N GLY A 202 0.32 5.97 7.99
CA GLY A 202 1.75 5.82 8.28
C GLY A 202 2.57 7.03 7.82
N LEU A 203 2.37 7.46 6.58
CA LEU A 203 3.06 8.61 5.99
C LEU A 203 2.82 9.90 6.78
N ALA A 204 1.60 10.10 7.29
CA ALA A 204 1.29 11.28 8.10
C ALA A 204 1.78 11.15 9.56
N CYS A 205 1.51 10.04 10.22
CA CYS A 205 1.67 9.93 11.68
C CYS A 205 3.05 9.45 12.13
N LEU A 206 3.76 8.61 11.35
CA LEU A 206 5.09 8.12 11.72
C LEU A 206 6.10 9.26 12.02
N PRO A 207 6.29 10.26 11.14
CA PRO A 207 7.23 11.34 11.42
C PRO A 207 6.80 12.19 12.63
N ILE A 208 5.50 12.48 12.76
CA ILE A 208 4.96 13.27 13.86
C ILE A 208 5.18 12.59 15.21
N GLU A 209 4.99 11.27 15.29
CA GLU A 209 5.20 10.52 16.53
C GLU A 209 6.69 10.47 16.95
N LEU A 210 7.61 10.43 15.99
CA LEU A 210 9.05 10.51 16.28
C LEU A 210 9.47 11.90 16.80
N LEU A 211 8.84 12.96 16.27
CA LEU A 211 9.06 14.35 16.69
C LEU A 211 8.40 14.67 18.03
N LYS A 212 7.35 13.94 18.41
CA LYS A 212 6.63 14.16 19.67
C LYS A 212 7.51 13.87 20.87
N GLN A 213 7.95 14.92 21.55
CA GLN A 213 8.59 14.80 22.86
C GLN A 213 7.53 14.57 23.93
N LYS A 214 7.75 13.58 24.81
CA LYS A 214 6.94 13.40 26.01
C LYS A 214 7.57 14.24 27.11
N ASN A 215 6.82 15.21 27.62
CA ASN A 215 7.25 15.98 28.77
C ASN A 215 6.86 15.21 30.03
N ILE A 216 7.85 14.56 30.65
CA ILE A 216 7.67 13.70 31.83
C ILE A 216 7.04 14.51 32.99
N GLU A 217 7.41 15.77 33.15
CA GLU A 217 6.88 16.61 34.23
C GLU A 217 5.42 16.99 34.01
N TYR A 218 5.03 17.24 32.75
CA TYR A 218 3.62 17.45 32.39
C TYR A 218 2.81 16.17 32.63
N ASP A 219 3.31 15.01 32.17
CA ASP A 219 2.64 13.72 32.35
C ASP A 219 2.43 13.41 33.85
N LYS A 220 3.43 13.70 34.69
CA LYS A 220 3.36 13.54 36.16
C LYS A 220 2.27 14.42 36.78
N LYS A 221 2.24 15.72 36.43
CA LYS A 221 1.20 16.66 36.87
C LYS A 221 -0.21 16.22 36.43
N GLU A 222 -0.36 15.74 35.19
CA GLU A 222 -1.64 15.25 34.69
C GLU A 222 -2.11 14.00 35.46
N ILE A 223 -1.20 13.07 35.75
CA ILE A 223 -1.52 11.86 36.52
C ILE A 223 -1.94 12.21 37.95
N GLU A 224 -1.23 13.11 38.62
CA GLU A 224 -1.56 13.58 39.97
C GLU A 224 -2.95 14.23 39.97
N TYR A 225 -3.21 15.15 39.03
CA TYR A 225 -4.51 15.78 38.87
C TYR A 225 -5.65 14.76 38.63
N ARG A 226 -5.45 13.79 37.74
CA ARG A 226 -6.44 12.73 37.49
C ARG A 226 -6.66 11.85 38.72
N PHE A 227 -5.61 11.57 39.48
CA PHE A 227 -5.69 10.77 40.70
C PHE A 227 -6.49 11.50 41.78
N GLU A 228 -6.28 12.81 41.94
CA GLU A 228 -7.06 13.67 42.84
C GLU A 228 -8.54 13.72 42.44
N ASN A 229 -8.85 13.97 41.17
CA ASN A 229 -10.23 13.95 40.66
C ASN A 229 -10.94 12.61 40.95
N LEU A 230 -10.25 11.49 40.79
CA LEU A 230 -10.80 10.16 41.12
C LEU A 230 -11.00 9.97 42.63
N LYS A 231 -10.15 10.59 43.46
CA LYS A 231 -10.30 10.59 44.92
C LYS A 231 -11.48 11.42 45.38
N GLU A 232 -11.70 12.58 44.76
CA GLU A 232 -12.86 13.41 45.01
C GLU A 232 -14.17 12.71 44.59
N LYS A 233 -14.21 12.11 43.40
CA LYS A 233 -15.39 11.32 42.95
C LYS A 233 -15.73 10.19 43.92
N GLU A 234 -14.73 9.44 44.37
CA GLU A 234 -14.96 8.39 45.37
C GLU A 234 -15.51 8.97 46.69
N ALA A 235 -14.98 10.11 47.15
CA ALA A 235 -15.46 10.77 48.35
C ALA A 235 -16.89 11.31 48.20
N MET A 236 -17.25 11.85 47.03
CA MET A 236 -18.61 12.32 46.74
C MET A 236 -19.62 11.17 46.77
N ILE A 237 -19.29 10.02 46.17
CA ILE A 237 -20.15 8.82 46.21
C ILE A 237 -20.29 8.34 47.66
N LYS A 238 -19.18 8.21 48.39
CA LYS A 238 -19.22 7.80 49.81
C LYS A 238 -20.03 8.75 50.68
N LYS A 239 -20.01 10.05 50.42
CA LYS A 239 -20.78 11.05 51.17
C LYS A 239 -22.30 10.95 50.94
N LYS A 240 -22.76 10.34 49.85
CA LYS A 240 -24.20 10.08 49.63
C LYS A 240 -24.78 9.04 50.59
N TYR A 241 -23.92 8.21 51.20
CA TYR A 241 -24.32 7.11 52.06
C TYR A 241 -23.78 7.32 53.48
N ASN A 242 -24.66 7.33 54.48
CA ASN A 242 -24.25 7.45 55.88
C ASN A 242 -23.69 6.12 56.44
N THR A 243 -23.96 4.98 55.80
CA THR A 243 -23.56 3.65 56.26
C THR A 243 -23.04 2.79 55.10
N LEU A 244 -21.93 2.07 55.32
CA LEU A 244 -21.23 1.26 54.30
C LEU A 244 -22.08 0.14 53.67
N ASN A 245 -23.17 -0.28 54.33
CA ASN A 245 -24.04 -1.35 53.87
C ASN A 245 -25.24 -0.88 53.02
N GLU A 246 -25.41 0.42 52.81
CA GLU A 246 -26.52 0.99 52.03
C GLU A 246 -26.14 1.41 50.59
N ILE A 247 -24.90 1.15 50.18
CA ILE A 247 -24.40 1.56 48.86
C ILE A 247 -25.16 0.78 47.77
N LYS A 248 -25.81 1.49 46.85
CA LYS A 248 -26.46 0.89 45.68
C LYS A 248 -25.45 0.11 44.84
N ASP A 249 -25.88 -1.00 44.23
CA ASP A 249 -25.01 -1.85 43.42
C ASP A 249 -24.34 -1.09 42.25
N ASP A 250 -25.05 -0.15 41.61
CA ASP A 250 -24.47 0.71 40.56
C ASP A 250 -23.30 1.57 41.08
N ASP A 251 -23.46 2.18 42.26
CA ASP A 251 -22.41 3.01 42.89
C ASP A 251 -21.25 2.15 43.40
N ARG A 252 -21.52 0.89 43.77
CA ARG A 252 -20.50 -0.10 44.14
C ARG A 252 -19.63 -0.48 42.96
N ASP A 253 -20.25 -0.70 41.81
CA ASP A 253 -19.56 -0.96 40.54
C ASP A 253 -18.75 0.26 40.08
N GLU A 254 -19.26 1.48 40.28
CA GLU A 254 -18.51 2.70 40.00
C GLU A 254 -17.27 2.84 40.90
N ILE A 255 -17.39 2.59 42.20
CA ILE A 255 -16.25 2.56 43.13
C ILE A 255 -15.22 1.51 42.72
N LEU A 256 -15.65 0.32 42.27
CA LEU A 256 -14.75 -0.71 41.74
C LEU A 256 -14.00 -0.24 40.49
N LYS A 257 -14.69 0.42 39.54
CA LYS A 257 -14.05 1.01 38.36
C LYS A 257 -13.04 2.09 38.75
N ILE A 258 -13.39 2.97 39.68
CA ILE A 258 -12.49 4.02 40.19
C ILE A 258 -11.24 3.41 40.84
N ASN A 259 -11.40 2.39 41.68
CA ASN A 259 -10.27 1.71 42.33
C ASN A 259 -9.34 1.02 41.32
N ASN A 260 -9.91 0.38 40.29
CA ASN A 260 -9.13 -0.19 39.20
C ASN A 260 -8.34 0.89 38.43
N MET A 261 -8.97 2.03 38.11
CA MET A 261 -8.28 3.16 37.48
C MET A 261 -7.16 3.71 38.37
N LYS A 262 -7.41 3.96 39.65
CA LYS A 262 -6.37 4.42 40.60
C LYS A 262 -5.18 3.47 40.67
N ARG A 263 -5.43 2.15 40.66
CA ARG A 263 -4.38 1.12 40.63
C ARG A 263 -3.59 1.12 39.33
N LEU A 264 -4.22 1.44 38.20
CA LEU A 264 -3.53 1.60 36.92
C LEU A 264 -2.67 2.87 36.90
N LEU A 265 -3.22 4.00 37.38
CA LEU A 265 -2.50 5.27 37.48
C LEU A 265 -1.29 5.15 38.42
N SER A 266 -1.43 4.49 39.57
CA SER A 266 -0.32 4.32 40.51
C SER A 266 0.81 3.48 39.95
N LYS A 267 0.49 2.39 39.23
CA LYS A 267 1.49 1.59 38.49
C LYS A 267 2.21 2.41 37.42
N TYR A 268 1.50 3.31 36.75
CA TYR A 268 2.10 4.17 35.73
C TYR A 268 3.00 5.25 36.36
N ASN A 269 2.57 5.87 37.46
CA ASN A 269 3.38 6.84 38.21
C ASN A 269 4.68 6.21 38.75
N TYR A 270 4.60 4.99 39.29
CA TYR A 270 5.79 4.25 39.73
C TYR A 270 6.79 4.03 38.57
N LYS A 271 6.32 3.68 37.37
CA LYS A 271 7.19 3.55 36.18
C LYS A 271 7.81 4.87 35.75
N LEU A 272 7.08 5.98 35.84
CA LEU A 272 7.64 7.30 35.55
C LEU A 272 8.74 7.67 36.55
N GLN A 273 8.53 7.42 37.84
CA GLN A 273 9.54 7.63 38.88
C GLN A 273 10.77 6.74 38.69
N GLU A 274 10.59 5.51 38.22
CA GLU A 274 11.68 4.60 37.87
C GLU A 274 12.53 5.18 36.72
N ILE A 275 11.89 5.70 35.67
CA ILE A 275 12.55 6.38 34.54
C ILE A 275 13.26 7.66 35.02
N GLU A 276 12.65 8.43 35.92
CA GLU A 276 13.21 9.65 36.53
C GLU A 276 14.47 9.33 37.36
N LYS A 277 14.46 8.27 38.17
CA LYS A 277 15.66 7.84 38.93
C LYS A 277 16.78 7.33 38.02
N ILE A 278 16.45 6.65 36.93
CA ILE A 278 17.43 6.23 35.92
C ILE A 278 18.06 7.46 35.23
N SER A 279 17.34 8.59 35.18
CA SER A 279 17.82 9.85 34.60
C SER A 279 18.85 10.62 35.45
N GLU A 280 19.12 10.21 36.69
CA GLU A 280 20.22 10.79 37.50
C GLU A 280 21.58 10.10 37.25
N SER A 281 21.59 9.05 36.42
CA SER A 281 22.77 8.24 36.08
C SER A 281 23.38 8.64 34.73
N TRP A 282 24.57 8.12 34.39
CA TRP A 282 25.19 8.19 33.04
C TRP A 282 24.26 7.75 31.89
N VAL A 283 23.20 7.00 32.22
CA VAL A 283 22.11 6.59 31.33
C VAL A 283 21.32 7.80 30.79
N SER A 284 21.25 8.92 31.50
CA SER A 284 20.56 10.14 31.04
C SER A 284 21.22 10.80 29.84
N TYR A 285 22.56 10.74 29.78
CA TYR A 285 23.33 11.19 28.62
C TYR A 285 23.01 10.31 27.40
N ILE A 286 22.95 8.98 27.58
CA ILE A 286 22.56 8.03 26.53
C ILE A 286 21.12 8.25 26.07
N ILE A 287 20.19 8.49 27.00
CA ILE A 287 18.77 8.80 26.69
C ILE A 287 18.66 10.13 25.94
N GLY A 288 19.40 11.17 26.33
CA GLY A 288 19.43 12.46 25.64
C GLY A 288 19.96 12.36 24.21
N ILE A 289 21.02 11.56 24.00
CA ILE A 289 21.53 11.23 22.67
C ILE A 289 20.48 10.47 21.85
N ALA A 290 19.86 9.43 22.42
CA ALA A 290 18.82 8.66 21.75
C ALA A 290 17.59 9.51 21.38
N LEU A 291 17.21 10.47 22.22
CA LEU A 291 16.14 11.42 21.95
C LEU A 291 16.50 12.34 20.77
N THR A 292 17.73 12.86 20.74
CA THR A 292 18.24 13.68 19.64
C THR A 292 18.21 12.92 18.32
N PHE A 293 18.70 11.67 18.31
CA PHE A 293 18.63 10.80 17.14
C PHE A 293 17.19 10.51 16.72
N ARG A 294 16.27 10.34 17.68
CA ARG A 294 14.84 10.12 17.38
C ARG A 294 14.22 11.34 16.67
N ILE A 295 14.50 12.56 17.15
CA ILE A 295 14.00 13.80 16.54
C ILE A 295 14.61 14.00 15.16
N LEU A 296 15.92 13.80 15.02
CA LEU A 296 16.59 13.87 13.72
C LEU A 296 15.99 12.88 12.72
N THR A 297 15.76 11.63 13.15
CA THR A 297 15.09 10.61 12.33
C THR A 297 13.66 11.04 11.97
N GLY A 298 12.93 11.64 12.91
CA GLY A 298 11.59 12.19 12.67
C GLY A 298 11.59 13.31 11.63
N LEU A 299 12.57 14.22 11.67
CA LEU A 299 12.73 15.28 10.68
C LEU A 299 13.06 14.70 9.29
N ILE A 300 13.97 13.73 9.21
CA ILE A 300 14.27 13.03 7.96
C ILE A 300 13.01 12.35 7.42
N PHE A 301 12.26 11.62 8.24
CA PHE A 301 11.04 10.98 7.77
C PHE A 301 9.97 11.97 7.34
N LEU A 302 9.88 13.14 7.99
CA LEU A 302 8.96 14.21 7.59
C LEU A 302 9.32 14.79 6.22
N THR A 303 10.62 14.98 5.94
CA THR A 303 11.07 15.45 4.61
C THR A 303 10.76 14.41 3.54
N PHE A 304 11.01 13.12 3.80
CA PHE A 304 10.63 12.04 2.89
C PHE A 304 9.11 12.02 2.63
N SER A 305 8.25 12.11 3.66
CA SER A 305 6.79 12.18 3.47
C SER A 305 6.40 13.36 2.58
N SER A 306 6.98 14.52 2.87
CA SER A 306 6.67 15.78 2.18
C SER A 306 7.07 15.72 0.71
N ILE A 307 8.26 15.19 0.41
CA ILE A 307 8.75 15.01 -0.96
C ILE A 307 7.83 14.07 -1.75
N ILE A 308 7.42 12.94 -1.16
CA ILE A 308 6.50 12.00 -1.81
C ILE A 308 5.14 12.65 -2.06
N PHE A 309 4.59 13.34 -1.05
CA PHE A 309 3.31 14.04 -1.16
C PHE A 309 3.32 15.12 -2.25
N VAL A 310 4.35 15.98 -2.27
CA VAL A 310 4.52 17.02 -3.29
C VAL A 310 4.68 16.41 -4.68
N SER A 311 5.41 15.31 -4.82
CA SER A 311 5.61 14.63 -6.11
C SER A 311 4.33 13.99 -6.64
N LEU A 312 3.52 13.38 -5.75
CA LEU A 312 2.20 12.87 -6.09
C LEU A 312 1.25 14.00 -6.52
N LEU A 313 1.20 15.09 -5.74
CA LEU A 313 0.38 16.26 -6.06
C LEU A 313 0.78 16.89 -7.40
N ALA A 314 2.08 17.09 -7.64
CA ALA A 314 2.59 17.66 -8.88
C ALA A 314 2.16 16.80 -10.08
N SER A 315 2.34 15.49 -9.98
CA SER A 315 1.99 14.57 -11.08
C SER A 315 0.49 14.50 -11.33
N ILE A 316 -0.34 14.44 -10.27
CA ILE A 316 -1.81 14.42 -10.41
C ILE A 316 -2.31 15.73 -11.00
N THR A 317 -1.78 16.86 -10.55
CA THR A 317 -2.10 18.20 -11.07
C THR A 317 -1.74 18.31 -12.54
N ASP A 318 -0.57 17.80 -12.93
CA ASP A 318 -0.14 17.73 -14.34
C ASP A 318 -1.13 16.91 -15.17
N LYS A 319 -1.54 15.72 -14.67
CA LYS A 319 -2.54 14.89 -15.37
C LYS A 319 -3.89 15.60 -15.52
N TYR A 320 -4.31 16.32 -14.48
CA TYR A 320 -5.61 16.98 -14.47
C TYR A 320 -5.67 18.14 -15.48
N PHE A 321 -4.66 19.01 -15.49
CA PHE A 321 -4.68 20.21 -16.32
C PHE A 321 -4.16 19.98 -17.75
N ASN A 322 -3.21 19.07 -17.96
CA ASN A 322 -2.51 18.92 -19.25
C ASN A 322 -2.88 17.63 -20.01
N SER A 323 -3.90 16.89 -19.57
CA SER A 323 -4.37 15.72 -20.33
C SER A 323 -5.20 16.14 -21.55
N ILE A 324 -4.90 15.55 -22.71
CA ILE A 324 -5.55 15.90 -24.00
C ILE A 324 -7.05 15.56 -23.98
N CYS A 325 -7.39 14.45 -23.33
CA CYS A 325 -8.70 13.82 -23.42
C CYS A 325 -9.37 13.61 -22.06
N ALA A 326 -8.86 14.27 -21.02
CA ALA A 326 -9.40 14.29 -19.65
C ALA A 326 -9.92 12.92 -19.22
N TYR A 327 -11.18 12.85 -18.77
CA TYR A 327 -11.81 11.60 -18.35
C TYR A 327 -11.94 10.58 -19.50
N LYS A 328 -12.20 10.99 -20.75
CA LYS A 328 -12.49 10.07 -21.88
C LYS A 328 -11.36 9.09 -22.20
N CYS A 329 -10.12 9.43 -21.84
CA CYS A 329 -8.96 8.57 -22.03
C CYS A 329 -8.21 8.23 -20.73
N GLY A 330 -8.78 8.53 -19.55
CA GLY A 330 -8.14 8.25 -18.28
C GLY A 330 -6.94 9.16 -17.95
N PHE A 331 -7.01 10.44 -18.34
CA PHE A 331 -6.00 11.47 -18.03
C PHE A 331 -4.58 11.13 -18.54
N VAL A 332 -4.49 10.61 -19.77
CA VAL A 332 -3.21 10.35 -20.44
C VAL A 332 -2.55 11.67 -20.84
N LEU A 333 -1.26 11.81 -20.51
CA LEU A 333 -0.46 12.98 -20.85
C LEU A 333 0.32 12.73 -22.13
N ASP A 334 0.37 13.76 -22.96
CA ASP A 334 1.14 13.76 -24.19
C ASP A 334 2.65 13.79 -23.92
N GLN A 335 3.05 14.72 -23.06
CA GLN A 335 4.41 14.92 -22.59
C GLN A 335 4.44 14.75 -21.07
N ILE A 336 5.33 13.90 -20.58
CA ILE A 336 5.45 13.60 -19.16
C ILE A 336 6.26 14.72 -18.47
N ASN A 337 5.81 15.13 -17.28
CA ASN A 337 6.40 16.18 -16.44
C ASN A 337 6.42 17.55 -17.12
N THR A 338 5.26 18.10 -17.45
CA THR A 338 5.20 19.55 -17.73
C THR A 338 5.44 20.32 -16.43
N LEU A 339 4.99 19.76 -15.29
CA LEU A 339 5.32 20.23 -13.95
C LEU A 339 6.54 19.48 -13.41
N TYR A 340 7.44 20.22 -12.75
CA TYR A 340 8.65 19.65 -12.17
C TYR A 340 8.33 18.70 -11.02
N ASN A 341 8.76 17.44 -11.15
CA ASN A 341 8.65 16.43 -10.11
C ASN A 341 10.04 16.14 -9.51
N ILE A 342 10.14 16.32 -8.19
CA ILE A 342 11.40 16.22 -7.43
C ILE A 342 11.91 14.78 -7.43
N VAL A 343 11.06 13.81 -7.04
CA VAL A 343 11.47 12.40 -6.93
C VAL A 343 11.86 11.84 -8.30
N ASP A 344 11.09 12.17 -9.33
CA ASP A 344 11.37 11.78 -10.69
C ASP A 344 12.75 12.28 -11.17
N SER A 345 13.02 13.57 -10.98
CA SER A 345 14.28 14.19 -11.38
C SER A 345 15.47 13.62 -10.60
N SER A 346 15.30 13.35 -9.31
CA SER A 346 16.33 12.69 -8.50
C SER A 346 16.63 11.28 -9.01
N LEU A 347 15.62 10.45 -9.26
CA LEU A 347 15.81 9.09 -9.75
C LEU A 347 16.48 9.06 -11.14
N ILE A 348 16.10 9.96 -12.05
CA ILE A 348 16.77 10.12 -13.35
C ILE A 348 18.24 10.49 -13.14
N PHE A 349 18.55 11.42 -12.23
CA PHE A 349 19.94 11.80 -11.94
C PHE A 349 20.78 10.62 -11.43
N PHE A 350 20.27 9.85 -10.46
CA PHE A 350 20.98 8.69 -9.92
C PHE A 350 21.10 7.54 -10.92
N SER A 351 20.13 7.37 -11.83
CA SER A 351 20.19 6.32 -12.86
C SER A 351 21.30 6.53 -13.88
N LYS A 352 21.79 7.78 -14.06
CA LYS A 352 23.01 8.05 -14.86
C LYS A 352 24.24 7.36 -14.29
N TYR A 353 24.26 7.12 -12.99
CA TYR A 353 25.33 6.47 -12.25
C TYR A 353 24.86 5.11 -11.71
N PHE A 354 24.38 4.24 -12.60
CA PHE A 354 23.91 2.91 -12.24
C PHE A 354 24.99 2.14 -11.44
N PRO A 355 24.66 1.47 -10.30
CA PRO A 355 23.32 1.14 -9.79
C PRO A 355 22.82 2.04 -8.63
N LEU A 356 23.20 3.32 -8.55
CA LEU A 356 22.79 4.18 -7.42
C LEU A 356 21.27 4.40 -7.31
N ASP A 357 20.55 4.36 -8.42
CA ASP A 357 19.09 4.39 -8.47
C ASP A 357 18.42 3.19 -7.76
N ILE A 358 19.08 2.02 -7.72
CA ILE A 358 18.65 0.88 -6.90
C ILE A 358 18.61 1.26 -5.42
N LEU A 359 19.63 1.95 -4.90
CA LEU A 359 19.68 2.37 -3.50
C LEU A 359 18.59 3.38 -3.17
N VAL A 360 18.35 4.34 -4.07
CA VAL A 360 17.31 5.35 -3.87
C VAL A 360 15.92 4.70 -3.89
N LEU A 361 15.64 3.85 -4.87
CA LEU A 361 14.36 3.14 -4.94
C LEU A 361 14.17 2.18 -3.75
N ALA A 362 15.22 1.49 -3.32
CA ALA A 362 15.22 0.66 -2.12
C ALA A 362 14.87 1.48 -0.87
N SER A 363 15.47 2.66 -0.71
CA SER A 363 15.19 3.55 0.42
C SER A 363 13.74 4.04 0.42
N LEU A 364 13.19 4.38 -0.75
CA LEU A 364 11.78 4.77 -0.92
C LEU A 364 10.84 3.62 -0.56
N ALA A 365 11.13 2.42 -1.06
CA ALA A 365 10.33 1.22 -0.80
C ALA A 365 10.37 0.82 0.69
N LEU A 366 11.55 0.85 1.31
CA LEU A 366 11.73 0.57 2.73
C LEU A 366 10.99 1.60 3.59
N TYR A 367 11.05 2.88 3.22
CA TYR A 367 10.34 3.94 3.92
C TYR A 367 8.82 3.75 3.87
N ILE A 368 8.27 3.46 2.68
CA ILE A 368 6.84 3.15 2.49
C ILE A 368 6.44 1.88 3.27
N PHE A 369 7.30 0.86 3.28
CA PHE A 369 7.10 -0.34 4.07
C PHE A 369 7.02 0.01 5.56
N CYS A 370 7.98 0.75 6.11
CA CYS A 370 7.99 1.19 7.50
C CYS A 370 6.73 2.00 7.87
N CYS A 371 6.29 2.92 7.00
CA CYS A 371 5.05 3.66 7.17
C CYS A 371 3.84 2.72 7.22
N SER A 372 3.76 1.76 6.31
CA SER A 372 2.66 0.79 6.24
C SER A 372 2.62 -0.12 7.47
N VAL A 373 3.78 -0.60 7.93
CA VAL A 373 3.89 -1.39 9.17
C VAL A 373 3.45 -0.57 10.38
N TYR A 374 3.89 0.69 10.50
CA TYR A 374 3.48 1.58 11.56
C TYR A 374 1.96 1.83 11.57
N GLY A 375 1.37 2.04 10.38
CA GLY A 375 -0.08 2.15 10.22
C GLY A 375 -0.81 0.88 10.68
N ILE A 376 -0.34 -0.30 10.27
CA ILE A 376 -0.95 -1.58 10.65
C ILE A 376 -0.84 -1.83 12.16
N ILE A 377 0.29 -1.50 12.80
CA ILE A 377 0.48 -1.69 14.25
C ILE A 377 -0.48 -0.81 15.06
N ASN A 378 -0.65 0.45 14.66
CA ASN A 378 -1.45 1.41 15.42
C ASN A 378 -2.94 1.30 15.14
N VAL A 379 -3.34 1.19 13.87
CA VAL A 379 -4.75 1.02 13.49
C VAL A 379 -5.24 -0.41 13.81
N GLY A 380 -4.37 -1.41 13.68
CA GLY A 380 -4.72 -2.83 13.66
C GLY A 380 -5.29 -3.25 12.30
N ILE A 381 -5.23 -4.54 11.98
CA ILE A 381 -5.85 -5.07 10.77
C ILE A 381 -7.37 -5.12 10.99
N ARG A 382 -8.08 -4.28 10.25
CA ARG A 382 -9.55 -4.18 10.27
C ARG A 382 -10.12 -4.57 8.92
N ILE A 383 -11.27 -5.23 8.95
CA ILE A 383 -12.14 -5.35 7.77
C ILE A 383 -13.31 -4.41 8.02
N PHE A 384 -13.44 -3.39 7.17
CA PHE A 384 -14.30 -2.23 7.40
C PHE A 384 -13.99 -1.57 8.76
N PHE A 385 -14.84 -1.78 9.76
CA PHE A 385 -14.71 -1.19 11.09
C PHE A 385 -14.45 -2.21 12.20
N ILE A 386 -14.39 -3.51 11.87
CA ILE A 386 -14.25 -4.59 12.85
C ILE A 386 -12.75 -4.91 13.02
N PRO A 387 -12.18 -4.77 14.24
CA PRO A 387 -10.80 -5.15 14.49
C PRO A 387 -10.68 -6.68 14.52
N LEU A 388 -9.88 -7.24 13.60
CA LEU A 388 -9.64 -8.69 13.53
C LEU A 388 -8.32 -9.07 14.19
N TYR A 389 -7.24 -8.37 13.83
CA TYR A 389 -5.91 -8.70 14.31
C TYR A 389 -5.14 -7.46 14.75
N LYS A 390 -4.38 -7.58 15.84
CA LYS A 390 -3.50 -6.52 16.33
C LYS A 390 -2.07 -7.04 16.40
N LEU A 391 -1.15 -6.32 15.75
CA LEU A 391 0.27 -6.63 15.79
C LEU A 391 0.87 -6.08 17.09
N LYS A 392 1.64 -6.93 17.77
CA LYS A 392 2.39 -6.58 18.98
C LYS A 392 3.77 -7.24 18.92
N PRO A 393 4.86 -6.50 19.15
CA PRO A 393 6.21 -7.08 19.20
C PRO A 393 6.27 -8.29 20.15
N LYS A 394 6.89 -9.38 19.70
CA LYS A 394 7.04 -10.67 20.40
C LYS A 394 5.74 -11.34 20.90
N LYS A 395 4.57 -10.83 20.51
CA LYS A 395 3.26 -11.28 20.99
C LYS A 395 2.29 -11.53 19.84
N THR A 396 2.74 -11.43 18.59
CA THR A 396 1.91 -11.64 17.42
C THR A 396 1.80 -13.12 17.12
N SER A 397 0.58 -13.62 16.89
CA SER A 397 0.38 -15.02 16.51
C SER A 397 0.93 -15.28 15.10
N PRO A 398 1.38 -16.51 14.78
CA PRO A 398 1.86 -16.84 13.43
C PRO A 398 0.79 -16.68 12.35
N GLU A 399 -0.49 -16.96 12.67
CA GLU A 399 -1.62 -16.70 11.77
C GLU A 399 -1.76 -15.22 11.43
N THR A 400 -1.58 -14.34 12.42
CA THR A 400 -1.59 -12.90 12.20
C THR A 400 -0.43 -12.45 11.31
N MET A 401 0.75 -13.09 11.41
CA MET A 401 1.88 -12.80 10.53
C MET A 401 1.58 -13.17 9.07
N LEU A 402 0.81 -14.23 8.82
CA LEU A 402 0.35 -14.59 7.47
C LEU A 402 -0.68 -13.60 6.92
N VAL A 403 -1.64 -13.17 7.72
CA VAL A 403 -2.59 -12.11 7.30
C VAL A 403 -1.83 -10.79 7.03
N PHE A 404 -0.81 -10.51 7.83
CA PHE A 404 0.06 -9.36 7.63
C PHE A 404 0.86 -9.45 6.32
N SER A 405 1.42 -10.62 5.95
CA SER A 405 2.09 -10.78 4.65
C SER A 405 1.13 -10.63 3.48
N PHE A 406 -0.11 -11.12 3.59
CA PHE A 406 -1.16 -10.88 2.59
C PHE A 406 -1.38 -9.38 2.34
N VAL A 407 -1.55 -8.59 3.41
CA VAL A 407 -1.74 -7.14 3.32
C VAL A 407 -0.52 -6.46 2.71
N LEU A 408 0.70 -6.86 3.10
CA LEU A 408 1.94 -6.30 2.58
C LEU A 408 2.16 -6.58 1.10
N ILE A 409 1.86 -7.80 0.61
CA ILE A 409 1.92 -8.12 -0.83
C ILE A 409 1.09 -7.12 -1.61
N HIS A 410 -0.16 -6.88 -1.17
CA HIS A 410 -1.06 -5.94 -1.83
C HIS A 410 -0.57 -4.50 -1.77
N ILE A 411 -0.05 -4.04 -0.62
CA ILE A 411 0.52 -2.70 -0.47
C ILE A 411 1.73 -2.50 -1.39
N ILE A 412 2.64 -3.47 -1.50
CA ILE A 412 3.82 -3.35 -2.36
C ILE A 412 3.43 -3.39 -3.85
N LEU A 413 2.43 -4.19 -4.22
CA LEU A 413 1.89 -4.16 -5.58
C LEU A 413 1.32 -2.78 -5.95
N VAL A 414 0.67 -2.10 -5.01
CA VAL A 414 0.21 -0.72 -5.19
C VAL A 414 1.38 0.26 -5.21
N LEU A 415 2.43 0.05 -4.42
CA LEU A 415 3.66 0.86 -4.51
C LEU A 415 4.21 0.81 -5.94
N ILE A 416 4.35 -0.38 -6.53
CA ILE A 416 4.89 -0.55 -7.88
C ILE A 416 4.03 0.22 -8.91
N MET A 417 2.71 0.13 -8.80
CA MET A 417 1.80 0.87 -9.67
C MET A 417 1.89 2.38 -9.44
N SER A 418 1.92 2.83 -8.18
CA SER A 418 2.03 4.24 -7.81
C SER A 418 3.39 4.85 -8.16
N LEU A 419 4.45 4.08 -8.38
CA LEU A 419 5.71 4.60 -8.92
C LEU A 419 5.51 5.29 -10.28
N LEU A 420 4.54 4.87 -11.10
CA LEU A 420 4.14 5.56 -12.33
C LEU A 420 3.46 6.92 -12.11
N THR A 421 3.14 7.24 -10.86
CA THR A 421 2.66 8.56 -10.44
C THR A 421 3.67 9.32 -9.58
N ILE A 422 4.53 8.62 -8.83
CA ILE A 422 5.58 9.25 -8.01
C ILE A 422 6.73 9.72 -8.90
N ALA A 423 7.14 8.92 -9.89
CA ALA A 423 8.26 9.17 -10.78
C ALA A 423 7.93 8.73 -12.23
N PRO A 424 7.00 9.44 -12.90
CA PRO A 424 6.40 8.96 -14.14
C PRO A 424 7.39 8.83 -15.31
N ASN A 425 8.36 9.74 -15.44
CA ASN A 425 9.32 9.73 -16.55
C ASN A 425 10.44 8.72 -16.30
N TYR A 426 10.98 8.69 -15.08
CA TYR A 426 11.97 7.70 -14.66
C TYR A 426 11.46 6.27 -14.93
N VAL A 427 10.27 5.94 -14.46
CA VAL A 427 9.72 4.58 -14.59
C VAL A 427 9.37 4.24 -16.04
N THR A 428 8.99 5.23 -16.85
CA THR A 428 8.54 4.98 -18.22
C THR A 428 9.67 4.94 -19.24
N TYR A 429 10.51 5.98 -19.27
CA TYR A 429 11.53 6.17 -20.30
C TYR A 429 12.97 6.24 -19.73
N GLY A 430 13.13 6.41 -18.43
CA GLY A 430 14.45 6.51 -17.80
C GLY A 430 15.20 7.76 -18.27
N ILE A 431 16.41 7.58 -18.80
CA ILE A 431 17.32 8.67 -19.22
C ILE A 431 17.22 8.95 -20.73
N GLN A 432 16.40 8.18 -21.47
CA GLN A 432 16.29 8.32 -22.92
C GLN A 432 15.84 9.73 -23.31
N ASN A 433 16.61 10.35 -24.22
CA ASN A 433 16.32 11.64 -24.82
C ASN A 433 16.62 11.59 -26.31
N ILE A 434 15.90 12.38 -27.10
CA ILE A 434 16.06 12.52 -28.54
C ILE A 434 16.91 13.77 -28.80
N LYS A 435 17.95 13.65 -29.62
CA LYS A 435 18.71 14.79 -30.12
C LYS A 435 18.00 15.37 -31.33
N ILE A 436 17.66 16.66 -31.31
CA ILE A 436 17.02 17.37 -32.43
C ILE A 436 18.03 18.35 -33.00
N ASP A 437 18.65 17.97 -34.13
CA ASP A 437 19.75 18.66 -34.81
C ASP A 437 20.91 19.10 -33.88
N ASP A 438 22.07 19.43 -34.45
CA ASP A 438 23.23 19.82 -33.62
C ASP A 438 23.04 21.17 -32.90
N GLU A 439 22.02 21.96 -33.29
CA GLU A 439 21.79 23.33 -32.79
C GLU A 439 20.61 23.49 -31.81
N ILE A 440 19.64 22.55 -31.75
CA ILE A 440 18.35 22.77 -31.04
C ILE A 440 18.26 22.00 -29.71
N GLY A 441 19.22 21.10 -29.41
CA GLY A 441 19.35 20.46 -28.11
C GLY A 441 18.60 19.12 -27.98
N TYR A 442 18.34 18.69 -26.74
CA TYR A 442 17.75 17.38 -26.43
C TYR A 442 16.29 17.51 -25.96
N ILE A 443 15.38 16.69 -26.50
CA ILE A 443 13.98 16.58 -26.08
C ILE A 443 13.74 15.25 -25.35
N LYS A 444 12.91 15.28 -24.30
CA LYS A 444 12.50 14.09 -23.54
C LYS A 444 11.57 13.18 -24.35
N CYS A 445 11.69 11.87 -24.18
CA CYS A 445 10.76 10.90 -24.75
C CYS A 445 9.32 11.14 -24.30
N SER A 446 8.35 10.88 -25.19
CA SER A 446 6.92 11.11 -24.94
C SER A 446 6.05 10.09 -25.68
N LEU A 447 4.72 10.12 -25.49
CA LEU A 447 3.83 9.19 -26.19
C LEU A 447 3.75 9.44 -27.70
N LYS A 448 4.08 10.66 -28.16
CA LYS A 448 4.14 11.05 -29.58
C LYS A 448 5.44 10.65 -30.27
N THR A 449 6.50 10.41 -29.50
CA THR A 449 7.80 10.04 -30.09
C THR A 449 7.77 8.65 -30.71
N ASP A 450 8.54 8.45 -31.77
CA ASP A 450 8.61 7.15 -32.46
C ASP A 450 9.05 6.05 -31.49
N LYS A 451 8.31 4.94 -31.49
CA LYS A 451 8.53 3.76 -30.64
C LYS A 451 9.87 3.08 -30.93
N HIS A 452 10.41 3.28 -32.13
CA HIS A 452 11.72 2.76 -32.50
C HIS A 452 12.87 3.52 -31.84
N ILE A 453 12.65 4.80 -31.52
CA ILE A 453 13.65 5.70 -30.92
C ILE A 453 13.51 5.70 -29.39
N CYS A 454 12.29 5.85 -28.87
CA CYS A 454 12.00 5.87 -27.44
C CYS A 454 11.21 4.62 -27.03
N LYS A 455 11.86 3.73 -26.27
CA LYS A 455 11.22 2.50 -25.78
C LYS A 455 10.72 2.70 -24.35
N MET A 456 9.50 2.25 -24.09
CA MET A 456 8.95 2.23 -22.74
C MET A 456 9.45 1.00 -21.98
N SER A 457 9.63 1.16 -20.66
CA SER A 457 9.93 0.03 -19.77
C SER A 457 8.85 -1.05 -19.84
N VAL A 458 9.25 -2.29 -19.59
CA VAL A 458 8.32 -3.42 -19.60
C VAL A 458 7.25 -3.22 -18.54
N LEU A 459 7.65 -2.75 -17.36
CA LEU A 459 6.76 -2.44 -16.25
C LEU A 459 5.72 -1.37 -16.62
N SER A 460 6.15 -0.26 -17.22
CA SER A 460 5.26 0.83 -17.62
C SER A 460 4.29 0.38 -18.72
N ARG A 461 4.73 -0.43 -19.69
CA ARG A 461 3.83 -1.03 -20.69
C ARG A 461 2.76 -1.91 -20.06
N PHE A 462 3.13 -2.70 -19.05
CA PHE A 462 2.20 -3.59 -18.35
C PHE A 462 1.13 -2.79 -17.59
N PHE A 463 1.54 -1.87 -16.72
CA PHE A 463 0.59 -1.12 -15.88
C PHE A 463 -0.20 -0.04 -16.64
N ASN A 464 0.36 0.58 -17.69
CA ASN A 464 -0.43 1.50 -18.51
C ASN A 464 -1.59 0.78 -19.20
N LYS A 465 -1.40 -0.48 -19.64
CA LYS A 465 -2.52 -1.32 -20.10
C LYS A 465 -3.57 -1.46 -19.00
N ILE A 466 -3.16 -1.80 -17.76
CA ILE A 466 -4.06 -1.92 -16.60
C ILE A 466 -4.86 -0.63 -16.35
N PHE A 467 -4.24 0.56 -16.38
CA PHE A 467 -4.93 1.83 -16.16
C PHE A 467 -6.08 2.05 -17.14
N PHE A 468 -5.89 1.73 -18.43
CA PHE A 468 -6.97 1.79 -19.42
C PHE A 468 -8.12 0.81 -19.09
N VAL A 469 -7.81 -0.37 -18.54
CA VAL A 469 -8.83 -1.35 -18.07
C VAL A 469 -9.57 -0.84 -16.84
N MET A 470 -8.82 -0.37 -15.84
CA MET A 470 -9.35 -0.02 -14.53
C MET A 470 -10.30 1.20 -14.61
N TYR A 471 -10.06 2.11 -15.55
CA TYR A 471 -10.99 3.20 -15.85
C TYR A 471 -12.36 2.69 -16.32
N THR A 472 -12.42 1.60 -17.09
CA THR A 472 -13.70 0.99 -17.49
C THR A 472 -14.44 0.33 -16.32
N LEU A 473 -13.70 -0.18 -15.31
CA LEU A 473 -14.25 -0.68 -14.05
C LEU A 473 -14.75 0.45 -13.12
N SER A 474 -14.09 1.61 -13.13
CA SER A 474 -14.60 2.83 -12.47
C SER A 474 -15.91 3.32 -13.12
N LEU A 475 -16.09 3.06 -14.41
CA LEU A 475 -17.35 3.29 -15.12
C LEU A 475 -18.47 2.34 -14.63
N LEU A 476 -18.15 1.08 -14.30
CA LEU A 476 -19.08 0.17 -13.59
C LEU A 476 -19.43 0.68 -12.19
N TYR A 477 -18.46 1.22 -11.44
CA TYR A 477 -18.72 1.88 -10.16
C TYR A 477 -19.63 3.11 -10.34
N THR A 478 -19.38 3.90 -11.38
CA THR A 478 -20.20 5.06 -11.76
C THR A 478 -21.60 4.61 -12.17
N ILE A 479 -21.77 3.55 -12.96
CA ILE A 479 -23.08 3.02 -13.38
C ILE A 479 -23.85 2.44 -12.18
N CYS A 480 -23.18 1.72 -11.28
CA CYS A 480 -23.78 1.16 -10.07
C CYS A 480 -24.21 2.25 -9.07
N PHE A 481 -23.44 3.36 -8.96
CA PHE A 481 -23.75 4.45 -8.02
C PHE A 481 -24.50 5.64 -8.64
N LYS A 482 -24.57 5.77 -9.97
CA LYS A 482 -25.41 6.79 -10.65
C LYS A 482 -26.90 6.55 -10.46
N LYS A 483 -27.29 5.37 -9.95
CA LYS A 483 -28.66 5.12 -9.48
C LYS A 483 -28.96 5.72 -8.09
N SER A 484 -27.96 6.28 -7.40
CA SER A 484 -28.08 6.85 -6.05
C SER A 484 -27.87 8.38 -5.99
N SER A 485 -27.74 9.09 -7.10
CA SER A 485 -27.73 10.57 -7.14
C SER A 485 -29.05 11.12 -7.67
N TYR A 486 -30.03 11.29 -6.78
CA TYR A 486 -31.26 12.05 -7.05
C TYR A 486 -30.98 13.55 -7.33
N LEU A 487 -29.71 13.97 -7.26
CA LEU A 487 -29.21 15.34 -7.47
C LEU A 487 -28.83 15.67 -8.93
N ASP A 488 -28.78 14.69 -9.84
CA ASP A 488 -28.45 14.93 -11.26
C ASP A 488 -29.64 15.43 -12.10
N ARG A 489 -30.82 15.62 -11.50
CA ARG A 489 -32.01 16.17 -12.19
C ARG A 489 -32.12 17.70 -12.18
N LEU A 490 -31.11 18.41 -11.66
CA LEU A 490 -31.09 19.88 -11.66
C LEU A 490 -30.28 20.51 -12.80
N ASN A 491 -29.62 19.71 -13.64
CA ASN A 491 -28.88 20.20 -14.82
C ASN A 491 -29.42 19.59 -16.12
N ASP A 492 -30.72 19.78 -16.36
CA ASP A 492 -31.29 19.60 -17.70
C ASP A 492 -31.12 20.92 -18.49
N PRO A 493 -30.28 20.99 -19.54
CA PRO A 493 -29.96 22.25 -20.24
C PRO A 493 -31.04 22.72 -21.21
N ASN A 494 -32.19 22.06 -21.28
CA ASN A 494 -33.25 22.32 -22.26
C ASN A 494 -34.47 23.06 -21.69
N LEU A 495 -34.35 23.68 -20.51
CA LEU A 495 -35.43 24.46 -19.93
C LEU A 495 -34.90 25.79 -19.37
N SER A 496 -34.81 26.80 -20.24
CA SER A 496 -34.97 28.26 -19.96
C SER A 496 -33.95 29.15 -20.69
N SER A 497 -34.22 29.45 -21.96
CA SER A 497 -33.73 30.69 -22.58
C SER A 497 -34.73 31.37 -23.52
N GLU A 498 -36.01 30.94 -23.53
CA GLU A 498 -37.07 31.59 -24.32
C GLU A 498 -38.22 32.17 -23.48
N ASN A 499 -38.17 32.05 -22.15
CA ASN A 499 -39.24 32.55 -21.26
C ASN A 499 -38.77 33.55 -20.19
N LEU A 500 -37.54 34.09 -20.30
CA LEU A 500 -37.03 35.08 -19.34
C LEU A 500 -37.26 36.55 -19.78
N ASP A 501 -37.44 36.81 -21.07
CA ASP A 501 -37.65 38.18 -21.58
C ASP A 501 -39.11 38.65 -21.46
N GLU A 502 -40.05 37.73 -21.28
CA GLU A 502 -41.49 38.06 -21.18
C GLU A 502 -41.95 38.41 -19.76
N LYS A 503 -41.12 38.16 -18.73
CA LYS A 503 -41.46 38.38 -17.31
C LYS A 503 -40.81 39.59 -16.64
N MET A 504 -39.97 40.35 -17.36
CA MET A 504 -39.34 41.58 -16.83
C MET A 504 -40.04 42.88 -17.22
N ASN A 505 -41.14 42.81 -17.98
CA ASN A 505 -42.05 43.93 -18.15
C ASN A 505 -43.13 43.86 -17.07
N LEU A 506 -42.93 44.54 -15.94
CA LEU A 506 -43.97 45.15 -15.10
C LEU A 506 -43.33 45.77 -13.84
N LEU A 507 -42.97 47.05 -13.95
CA LEU A 507 -43.29 48.16 -13.03
C LEU A 507 -42.19 49.24 -13.09
N PRO A 508 -42.50 50.45 -13.60
CA PRO A 508 -41.62 51.61 -13.53
C PRO A 508 -41.73 52.25 -12.14
N MET A 509 -40.74 53.04 -11.74
CA MET A 509 -40.91 54.32 -11.03
C MET A 509 -39.54 54.95 -10.78
N GLU A 510 -39.17 55.82 -11.71
CA GLU A 510 -38.51 57.09 -11.40
C GLU A 510 -39.18 57.76 -10.19
N LYS A 511 -38.34 58.17 -9.23
CA LYS A 511 -38.46 59.29 -8.27
C LYS A 511 -38.00 58.86 -6.88
N LEU A 512 -36.84 59.34 -6.44
CA LEU A 512 -36.72 60.37 -5.39
C LEU A 512 -35.26 60.49 -4.94
N THR A 513 -34.75 61.71 -5.13
CA THR A 513 -33.56 62.37 -4.54
C THR A 513 -32.18 61.84 -4.85
#